data_AF-O66423-F1
#
_entry.id   AF-O66423-F1
#
_cell.length_a   1.000
_cell.length_b   1.000
_cell.length_c   1.000
_cell.angle_alpha   90.00
_cell.angle_beta   90.00
_cell.angle_gamma   90.00
#
_symmetry.space_group_name_H-M   'P 1'
#
loop_
_entity.id
_entity.type
_entity.pdbx_description
1 polymer ?
#
loop_
_entity_poly.entity_id
_entity_poly.type
_entity_poly.pdbx_seq_one_letter_code
_entity_poly.pdbx_strand_id
1 'polypeptide(L)'
;MLEVEKKIKQKLGIDETEVLSSLTSYRKKGKTYYKIVTYDSKTKQSRRYHVPRMFEEEILALWKQRQKYIEEERELEREVKSLLKKYGDAEKIKEILEKVAGESFDKAVSSYAIKTYTNKAKELFKSFKEDLIKLYREGVLKRLSVLQVLYLLANLKEISEDTERGSYFFKKGLNTIIKVAKNERIPNPFGTLKNDFFLSGKQTPYDFLLSNFLEELIGETLGELLEKEIEKLVAEEKAKEIEGKVKKLKEIVSWFETLPYEIKQIAKEVISDNVLDIAEKFYKDMKECNYSLDEAKAFLTSSPRDNLVNYMQYLKSI
;
A
#
# COMPACT_ATOMS: atom_id res chain seq x y z
N MET A 1 0.88 32.10 -22.06
CA MET A 1 1.31 31.45 -23.32
C MET A 1 1.49 29.96 -23.02
N LEU A 2 0.66 29.08 -23.60
CA LEU A 2 0.67 27.64 -23.31
C LEU A 2 2.09 27.08 -23.47
N GLU A 3 2.56 26.30 -22.50
CA GLU A 3 3.90 25.67 -22.52
C GLU A 3 4.13 24.87 -23.82
N VAL A 4 3.06 24.28 -24.36
CA VAL A 4 3.01 23.57 -25.63
C VAL A 4 3.36 24.46 -26.82
N GLU A 5 2.85 25.70 -26.85
CA GLU A 5 3.13 26.65 -27.95
C GLU A 5 4.61 27.07 -27.95
N LYS A 6 5.20 27.30 -26.77
CA LYS A 6 6.64 27.58 -26.65
C LYS A 6 7.49 26.44 -27.22
N LYS A 7 7.17 25.18 -26.89
CA LYS A 7 7.89 24.01 -27.40
C LYS A 7 7.83 23.90 -28.93
N ILE A 8 6.66 24.14 -29.52
CA ILE A 8 6.50 24.16 -30.99
C ILE A 8 7.37 25.27 -31.61
N LYS A 9 7.31 26.49 -31.06
CA LYS A 9 8.08 27.63 -31.58
C LYS A 9 9.58 27.39 -31.50
N GLN A 10 10.06 26.89 -30.37
CA GLN A 10 11.47 26.56 -30.15
C GLN A 10 11.97 25.52 -31.15
N LYS A 11 11.21 24.44 -31.38
CA LYS A 11 11.62 23.38 -32.32
C LYS A 11 11.66 23.83 -33.78
N LEU A 12 10.77 24.75 -34.14
CA LEU A 12 10.67 25.24 -35.52
C LEU A 12 11.46 26.54 -35.75
N GLY A 13 12.13 27.08 -34.73
CA GLY A 13 12.84 28.36 -34.81
C GLY A 13 11.92 29.54 -35.12
N ILE A 14 10.67 29.48 -34.64
CA ILE A 14 9.67 30.54 -34.83
C ILE A 14 9.86 31.58 -33.74
N ASP A 15 9.82 32.86 -34.12
CA ASP A 15 9.91 33.99 -33.20
C ASP A 15 8.77 33.94 -32.15
N GLU A 16 9.10 34.23 -30.89
CA GLU A 16 8.14 34.17 -29.79
C GLU A 16 6.94 35.10 -29.98
N THR A 17 7.10 36.19 -30.73
CA THR A 17 6.05 37.18 -31.01
C THR A 17 5.03 36.74 -32.06
N GLU A 18 5.33 35.70 -32.84
CA GLU A 18 4.40 35.17 -33.85
C GLU A 18 3.35 34.26 -33.21
N VAL A 19 2.07 34.42 -33.56
CA VAL A 19 0.98 33.59 -33.02
C VAL A 19 0.77 32.36 -33.89
N LEU A 20 0.76 31.16 -33.31
CA LEU A 20 0.45 29.94 -34.08
C LEU A 20 -1.04 29.94 -34.49
N SER A 21 -1.33 29.91 -35.79
CA SER A 21 -2.70 29.99 -36.29
C SER A 21 -3.28 28.63 -36.70
N SER A 22 -2.56 27.89 -37.54
CA SER A 22 -3.06 26.63 -38.11
C SER A 22 -1.96 25.67 -38.51
N LEU A 23 -2.30 24.38 -38.55
CA LEU A 23 -1.48 23.33 -39.14
C LEU A 23 -2.13 22.93 -40.45
N THR A 24 -1.38 23.03 -41.54
CA THR A 24 -1.84 22.66 -42.88
C THR A 24 -1.01 21.51 -43.41
N SER A 25 -1.61 20.65 -44.22
CA SER A 25 -0.92 19.57 -44.90
C SER A 25 -0.87 19.83 -46.41
N TYR A 26 0.16 19.31 -47.07
CA TYR A 26 0.28 19.34 -48.52
C TYR A 26 0.94 18.06 -49.01
N ARG A 27 0.60 17.62 -50.22
CA ARG A 27 1.23 16.45 -50.85
C ARG A 27 2.34 16.89 -51.79
N LYS A 28 3.49 16.21 -51.74
CA LYS A 28 4.59 16.37 -52.69
C LYS A 28 5.23 15.00 -52.95
N LYS A 29 5.34 14.57 -54.21
CA LYS A 29 5.91 13.26 -54.61
C LYS A 29 5.30 12.07 -53.81
N GLY A 30 3.97 12.01 -53.71
CA GLY A 30 3.25 10.93 -53.01
C GLY A 30 3.35 10.92 -51.48
N LYS A 31 4.11 11.86 -50.89
CA LYS A 31 4.28 11.99 -49.43
C LYS A 31 3.50 13.21 -48.93
N THR A 32 2.86 13.09 -47.77
CA THR A 32 2.25 14.21 -47.04
C THR A 32 3.34 14.95 -46.25
N TYR A 33 3.25 16.27 -46.22
CA TYR A 33 4.12 17.15 -45.45
C TYR A 33 3.25 18.18 -44.74
N TYR A 34 3.77 18.71 -43.64
CA TYR A 34 3.04 19.66 -42.80
C TYR A 34 3.70 21.04 -42.81
N LYS A 35 2.88 22.07 -42.65
CA LYS A 35 3.30 23.45 -42.40
C LYS A 35 2.51 24.04 -41.25
N ILE A 36 3.20 24.72 -40.35
CA ILE A 36 2.57 25.59 -39.37
C ILE A 36 2.46 26.98 -39.96
N VAL A 37 1.26 27.52 -39.96
CA VAL A 37 0.99 28.91 -40.29
C VAL A 37 1.03 29.71 -39.01
N THR A 38 1.74 30.82 -39.03
CA THR A 38 1.82 31.78 -37.94
C THR A 38 1.32 33.14 -38.40
N TYR A 39 0.96 34.00 -37.46
CA TYR A 39 0.60 35.38 -37.70
C TYR A 39 1.51 36.28 -36.89
N ASP A 40 2.28 37.11 -37.57
CA ASP A 40 3.11 38.12 -36.94
C ASP A 40 2.25 39.37 -36.71
N SER A 41 2.01 39.70 -35.43
CA SER A 41 1.20 40.84 -35.05
C SER A 41 1.87 42.19 -35.36
N LYS A 42 3.20 42.24 -35.45
CA LYS A 42 3.96 43.47 -35.76
C LYS A 42 3.93 43.75 -37.26
N THR A 43 4.22 42.74 -38.08
CA THR A 43 4.23 42.91 -39.55
C THR A 43 2.85 42.72 -40.19
N LYS A 44 1.87 42.23 -39.43
CA LYS A 44 0.53 41.85 -39.90
C LYS A 44 0.55 40.82 -41.04
N GLN A 45 1.61 40.01 -41.12
CA GLN A 45 1.79 39.01 -42.17
C GLN A 45 1.69 37.60 -41.62
N SER A 46 1.13 36.72 -42.45
CA SER A 46 1.11 35.29 -42.16
C SER A 46 2.36 34.62 -42.72
N ARG A 47 3.09 33.88 -41.88
CA ARG A 47 4.27 33.10 -42.30
C ARG A 47 3.95 31.61 -42.26
N ARG A 48 4.63 30.83 -43.09
CA ARG A 48 4.42 29.37 -43.18
C ARG A 48 5.74 28.65 -42.97
N TYR A 49 5.85 27.95 -41.86
CA TYR A 49 7.02 27.17 -41.47
C TYR A 49 6.81 25.72 -41.83
N HIS A 50 7.73 25.13 -42.58
CA HIS A 50 7.70 23.70 -42.86
C HIS A 50 8.05 22.92 -41.59
N VAL A 51 7.29 21.87 -41.28
CA VAL A 51 7.63 20.92 -40.21
C VAL A 51 8.61 19.88 -40.76
N PRO A 52 9.87 19.84 -40.31
CA PRO A 52 10.83 18.84 -40.75
C PRO A 52 10.36 17.44 -40.34
N ARG A 53 10.60 16.43 -41.19
CA ARG A 53 10.21 15.04 -40.90
C ARG A 53 10.72 14.50 -39.56
N MET A 54 11.93 14.92 -39.16
CA MET A 54 12.54 14.59 -37.88
C MET A 54 11.64 14.95 -36.67
N PHE A 55 10.84 16.00 -36.78
CA PHE A 55 9.99 16.51 -35.69
C PHE A 55 8.50 16.29 -35.95
N GLU A 56 8.12 15.57 -37.02
CA GLU A 56 6.73 15.48 -37.47
C GLU A 56 5.80 14.92 -36.39
N GLU A 57 6.14 13.76 -35.81
CA GLU A 57 5.33 13.11 -34.78
C GLU A 57 5.18 13.97 -33.53
N GLU A 58 6.27 14.58 -33.09
CA GLU A 58 6.29 15.40 -31.88
C GLU A 58 5.50 16.70 -32.07
N ILE A 59 5.68 17.39 -33.21
CA ILE A 59 4.91 18.59 -33.54
C ILE A 59 3.43 18.27 -33.68
N LEU A 60 3.07 17.12 -34.27
CA LEU A 60 1.68 16.68 -34.37
C LEU A 60 1.07 16.38 -32.98
N ALA A 61 1.84 15.73 -32.09
CA ALA A 61 1.41 15.46 -30.72
C ALA A 61 1.19 16.75 -29.92
N LEU A 62 2.15 17.68 -29.98
CA LEU A 62 2.04 19.00 -29.36
C LEU A 62 0.88 19.80 -29.97
N TRP A 63 0.68 19.74 -31.29
CA TRP A 63 -0.44 20.40 -31.94
C TRP A 63 -1.79 19.87 -31.46
N LYS A 64 -1.93 18.54 -31.31
CA LYS A 64 -3.14 17.91 -30.78
C LYS A 64 -3.41 18.33 -29.33
N GLN A 65 -2.36 18.39 -28.51
CA GLN A 65 -2.47 18.89 -27.13
C GLN A 65 -2.90 20.36 -27.09
N ARG A 66 -2.34 21.20 -27.98
CA ARG A 66 -2.75 22.60 -28.13
C ARG A 66 -4.21 22.74 -28.54
N GLN A 67 -4.70 21.93 -29.49
CA GLN A 67 -6.11 21.96 -29.89
C GLN A 67 -7.04 21.65 -28.71
N LYS A 68 -6.67 20.65 -27.90
CA LYS A 68 -7.43 20.32 -26.69
C LYS A 68 -7.52 21.51 -25.71
N TYR A 69 -6.40 22.18 -25.45
CA TYR A 69 -6.40 23.38 -24.60
C TYR A 69 -7.24 24.52 -25.19
N ILE A 70 -7.21 24.73 -26.51
CA ILE A 70 -8.03 25.75 -27.18
C ILE A 70 -9.52 25.40 -27.11
N GLU A 71 -9.88 24.12 -27.22
CA GLU A 71 -11.26 23.66 -27.05
C GLU A 71 -11.76 23.88 -25.62
N GLU A 72 -10.96 23.52 -24.62
CA GLU A 72 -11.24 23.78 -23.20
C GLU A 72 -11.39 25.29 -22.92
N GLU A 73 -10.48 26.12 -23.45
CA GLU A 73 -10.54 27.58 -23.32
C GLU A 73 -11.79 28.17 -23.99
N ARG A 74 -12.21 27.64 -25.16
CA ARG A 74 -13.44 28.05 -25.83
C ARG A 74 -14.71 27.64 -25.08
N GLU A 75 -14.72 26.48 -24.43
CA GLU A 75 -15.83 26.08 -23.56
C GLU A 75 -15.93 27.03 -22.36
N LEU A 76 -14.80 27.31 -21.71
CA LEU A 76 -14.73 28.30 -20.62
C LEU A 76 -15.20 29.68 -21.09
N GLU A 77 -14.77 30.17 -22.25
CA GLU A 77 -15.24 31.45 -22.79
C GLU A 77 -16.75 31.47 -23.06
N ARG A 78 -17.34 30.35 -23.52
CA ARG A 78 -18.79 30.25 -23.72
C ARG A 78 -19.53 30.26 -22.39
N GLU A 79 -18.99 29.56 -21.39
CA GLU A 79 -19.52 29.55 -20.03
C GLU A 79 -19.46 30.95 -19.42
N VAL A 80 -18.32 31.65 -19.55
CA VAL A 80 -18.15 33.06 -19.16
C VAL A 80 -19.16 33.96 -19.86
N LYS A 81 -19.35 33.85 -21.18
CA LYS A 81 -20.34 34.64 -21.94
C LYS A 81 -21.78 34.34 -21.52
N SER A 82 -22.07 33.09 -21.18
CA SER A 82 -23.35 32.65 -20.59
C SER A 82 -23.58 33.31 -19.23
N LEU A 83 -22.58 33.29 -18.35
CA LEU A 83 -22.61 33.94 -17.05
C LEU A 83 -22.75 35.48 -17.18
N LEU A 84 -22.05 36.09 -18.14
CA LEU A 84 -22.18 37.52 -18.51
C LEU A 84 -23.60 37.89 -18.89
N LYS A 85 -24.26 37.08 -19.72
CA LYS A 85 -25.66 37.31 -20.09
C LYS A 85 -26.62 37.09 -18.92
N LYS A 86 -26.33 36.13 -18.03
CA LYS A 86 -27.23 35.76 -16.94
C LYS A 86 -27.19 36.76 -15.78
N TYR A 87 -26.01 37.27 -15.43
CA TYR A 87 -25.85 38.07 -14.22
C TYR A 87 -25.71 39.57 -14.49
N GLY A 88 -25.31 40.00 -15.69
CA GLY A 88 -25.22 41.41 -16.09
C GLY A 88 -24.25 42.29 -15.26
N ASP A 89 -23.61 41.70 -14.25
CA ASP A 89 -22.83 42.36 -13.22
C ASP A 89 -21.40 41.82 -13.26
N ALA A 90 -20.48 42.63 -13.80
CA ALA A 90 -19.11 42.26 -14.09
C ALA A 90 -18.32 41.83 -12.84
N GLU A 91 -18.65 42.39 -11.67
CA GLU A 91 -18.04 42.03 -10.37
C GLU A 91 -18.42 40.61 -9.96
N LYS A 92 -19.71 40.26 -9.98
CA LYS A 92 -20.17 38.89 -9.67
C LYS A 92 -19.60 37.84 -10.60
N ILE A 93 -19.40 38.18 -11.87
CA ILE A 93 -18.84 37.25 -12.84
C ILE A 93 -17.35 37.06 -12.60
N LYS A 94 -16.63 38.13 -12.27
CA LYS A 94 -15.22 38.04 -11.86
C LYS A 94 -15.06 37.17 -10.62
N GLU A 95 -15.91 37.36 -9.61
CA GLU A 95 -15.91 36.53 -8.39
C GLU A 95 -16.21 35.05 -8.68
N ILE A 96 -17.21 34.76 -9.52
CA ILE A 96 -17.53 33.38 -9.95
C ILE A 96 -16.39 32.77 -10.76
N LEU A 97 -15.74 33.53 -11.65
CA LEU A 97 -14.63 33.03 -12.45
C LEU A 97 -13.36 32.84 -11.64
N GLU A 98 -13.06 33.71 -10.67
CA GLU A 98 -11.97 33.51 -9.72
C GLU A 98 -12.23 32.28 -8.85
N LYS A 99 -13.49 32.05 -8.45
CA LYS A 99 -13.90 30.86 -7.70
C LYS A 99 -13.81 29.58 -8.54
N VAL A 100 -14.25 29.61 -9.80
CA VAL A 100 -14.17 28.46 -10.73
C VAL A 100 -12.72 28.20 -11.18
N ALA A 101 -11.92 29.25 -11.40
CA ALA A 101 -10.50 29.12 -11.71
C ALA A 101 -9.73 28.55 -10.52
N GLY A 102 -10.01 29.02 -9.30
CA GLY A 102 -9.49 28.42 -8.06
C GLY A 102 -9.89 26.96 -7.93
N GLU A 103 -11.19 26.66 -8.04
CA GLU A 103 -11.71 25.29 -7.91
C GLU A 103 -11.24 24.32 -9.01
N SER A 104 -11.03 24.79 -10.24
CA SER A 104 -10.57 23.94 -11.36
C SER A 104 -9.05 23.72 -11.35
N PHE A 105 -8.27 24.75 -11.00
CA PHE A 105 -6.82 24.63 -10.83
C PHE A 105 -6.50 23.78 -9.59
N ASP A 106 -7.21 23.99 -8.49
CA ASP A 106 -7.11 23.15 -7.30
C ASP A 106 -7.57 21.72 -7.60
N LYS A 107 -8.65 21.48 -8.37
CA LYS A 107 -9.06 20.11 -8.75
C LYS A 107 -8.05 19.41 -9.66
N ALA A 108 -7.40 20.09 -10.60
CA ALA A 108 -6.45 19.47 -11.53
C ALA A 108 -5.07 19.20 -10.87
N VAL A 109 -4.55 20.17 -10.12
CA VAL A 109 -3.31 20.00 -9.34
C VAL A 109 -3.53 19.01 -8.19
N SER A 110 -4.69 19.08 -7.52
CA SER A 110 -5.08 18.10 -6.51
C SER A 110 -5.26 16.73 -7.15
N SER A 111 -5.91 16.56 -8.31
CA SER A 111 -6.02 15.25 -8.98
C SER A 111 -4.66 14.56 -9.24
N TYR A 112 -3.67 15.30 -9.74
CA TYR A 112 -2.33 14.75 -9.98
C TYR A 112 -1.58 14.46 -8.69
N ALA A 113 -1.60 15.39 -7.73
CA ALA A 113 -0.97 15.22 -6.42
C ALA A 113 -1.62 14.05 -5.64
N ILE A 114 -2.95 14.00 -5.61
CA ILE A 114 -3.77 12.90 -5.06
C ILE A 114 -3.31 11.57 -5.61
N LYS A 115 -3.32 11.42 -6.95
CA LYS A 115 -2.98 10.14 -7.58
C LYS A 115 -1.53 9.75 -7.31
N THR A 116 -0.62 10.71 -7.37
CA THR A 116 0.81 10.49 -7.14
C THR A 116 1.09 10.11 -5.70
N TYR A 117 0.58 10.86 -4.72
CA TYR A 117 0.77 10.60 -3.29
C TYR A 117 0.04 9.34 -2.83
N THR A 118 -1.15 9.07 -3.36
CA THR A 118 -1.87 7.82 -3.10
C THR A 118 -1.06 6.61 -3.59
N ASN A 119 -0.51 6.68 -4.81
CA ASN A 119 0.32 5.61 -5.36
C ASN A 119 1.60 5.43 -4.55
N LYS A 120 2.31 6.51 -4.21
CA LYS A 120 3.51 6.47 -3.36
C LYS A 120 3.23 5.87 -1.97
N ALA A 121 2.12 6.25 -1.33
CA ALA A 121 1.73 5.68 -0.04
C ALA A 121 1.45 4.17 -0.15
N LYS A 122 0.77 3.73 -1.22
CA LYS A 122 0.53 2.29 -1.50
C LYS A 122 1.83 1.53 -1.78
N GLU A 123 2.78 2.13 -2.47
CA GLU A 123 4.11 1.55 -2.71
C GLU A 123 4.89 1.41 -1.41
N LEU A 124 4.90 2.44 -0.56
CA LEU A 124 5.53 2.39 0.76
C LEU A 124 4.89 1.33 1.65
N PHE A 125 3.54 1.24 1.66
CA PHE A 125 2.81 0.19 2.36
C PHE A 125 3.25 -1.21 1.94
N LYS A 126 3.38 -1.47 0.64
CA LYS A 126 3.89 -2.76 0.14
C LYS A 126 5.34 -3.01 0.57
N SER A 127 6.18 -1.98 0.50
CA SER A 127 7.61 -2.10 0.84
C SER A 127 7.86 -2.37 2.33
N PHE A 128 6.99 -1.87 3.21
CA PHE A 128 7.11 -1.99 4.66
C PHE A 128 6.11 -2.99 5.26
N LYS A 129 5.50 -3.86 4.45
CA LYS A 129 4.43 -4.75 4.89
C LYS A 129 4.79 -5.57 6.13
N GLU A 130 5.98 -6.18 6.15
CA GLU A 130 6.45 -7.00 7.27
C GLU A 130 6.69 -6.17 8.54
N ASP A 131 7.27 -4.98 8.40
CA ASP A 131 7.52 -4.06 9.50
C ASP A 131 6.20 -3.50 10.06
N LEU A 132 5.24 -3.17 9.21
CA LEU A 132 3.89 -2.74 9.61
C LEU A 132 3.17 -3.82 10.42
N ILE A 133 3.23 -5.08 9.97
CA ILE A 133 2.64 -6.22 10.70
C ILE A 133 3.29 -6.37 12.08
N LYS A 134 4.62 -6.26 12.15
CA LYS A 134 5.34 -6.31 13.43
C LYS A 134 4.89 -5.17 14.36
N LEU A 135 4.83 -3.94 13.85
CA LEU A 135 4.42 -2.77 14.63
C LEU A 135 2.94 -2.85 15.07
N TYR A 136 2.07 -3.43 14.24
CA TYR A 136 0.68 -3.73 14.61
C TYR A 136 0.62 -4.69 15.80
N ARG A 137 1.32 -5.84 15.71
CA ARG A 137 1.37 -6.86 16.78
C ARG A 137 1.90 -6.29 18.10
N GLU A 138 2.81 -5.32 18.03
CA GLU A 138 3.37 -4.62 19.19
C GLU A 138 2.46 -3.49 19.74
N GLY A 139 1.33 -3.22 19.08
CA GLY A 139 0.32 -2.24 19.52
C GLY A 139 0.62 -0.79 19.14
N VAL A 140 1.57 -0.52 18.25
CA VAL A 140 1.97 0.84 17.84
C VAL A 140 0.82 1.59 17.16
N LEU A 141 0.06 0.88 16.32
CA LEU A 141 -1.07 1.44 15.57
C LEU A 141 -2.30 1.79 16.42
N LYS A 142 -2.27 1.51 17.73
CA LYS A 142 -3.29 2.03 18.66
C LYS A 142 -3.13 3.52 18.94
N ARG A 143 -1.97 4.09 18.63
CA ARG A 143 -1.61 5.48 18.94
C ARG A 143 -1.23 6.31 17.71
N LEU A 144 -0.73 5.65 16.67
CA LEU A 144 -0.32 6.29 15.42
C LEU A 144 -1.15 5.72 14.27
N SER A 145 -1.49 6.57 13.30
CA SER A 145 -2.12 6.09 12.06
C SER A 145 -1.15 5.29 11.21
N VAL A 146 -1.66 4.49 10.26
CA VAL A 146 -0.82 3.74 9.32
C VAL A 146 0.08 4.67 8.52
N LEU A 147 -0.41 5.85 8.12
CA LEU A 147 0.39 6.84 7.39
C LEU A 147 1.49 7.44 8.26
N GLN A 148 1.21 7.74 9.54
CA GLN A 148 2.24 8.18 10.49
C GLN A 148 3.32 7.11 10.69
N VAL A 149 2.93 5.84 10.79
CA VAL A 149 3.90 4.74 10.88
C VAL A 149 4.70 4.62 9.59
N LEU A 150 4.07 4.74 8.42
CA LEU A 150 4.77 4.74 7.14
C LEU A 150 5.76 5.89 7.00
N TYR A 151 5.40 7.09 7.48
CA TYR A 151 6.29 8.23 7.54
C TYR A 151 7.54 7.93 8.37
N LEU A 152 7.36 7.36 9.57
CA LEU A 152 8.47 6.99 10.45
C LEU A 152 9.37 5.92 9.81
N LEU A 153 8.78 4.91 9.16
CA LEU A 153 9.51 3.85 8.49
C LEU A 153 10.29 4.36 7.27
N ALA A 154 9.69 5.24 6.46
CA ALA A 154 10.33 5.82 5.29
C ALA A 154 11.54 6.67 5.67
N ASN A 155 11.39 7.56 6.67
CA ASN A 155 12.51 8.36 7.18
C ASN A 155 13.59 7.48 7.83
N LEU A 156 13.19 6.47 8.61
CA LEU A 156 14.15 5.54 9.21
C LEU A 156 14.94 4.77 8.16
N LYS A 157 14.29 4.38 7.07
CA LYS A 157 14.96 3.70 5.94
C LYS A 157 16.00 4.61 5.29
N GLU A 158 15.61 5.83 4.92
CA GLU A 158 16.51 6.82 4.31
C GLU A 158 17.75 7.08 5.20
N ILE A 159 17.53 7.35 6.50
CA ILE A 159 18.62 7.56 7.47
C ILE A 159 19.51 6.32 7.62
N SER A 160 18.91 5.12 7.55
CA SER A 160 19.67 3.88 7.71
C SER A 160 20.52 3.54 6.48
N GLU A 161 20.05 3.84 5.28
CA GLU A 161 20.75 3.54 4.02
C GLU A 161 22.06 4.33 3.88
N ASP A 162 22.14 5.52 4.48
CA ASP A 162 23.35 6.36 4.52
C ASP A 162 24.44 5.87 5.48
N THR A 163 24.27 4.70 6.11
CA THR A 163 25.23 4.16 7.09
C THR A 163 25.74 2.77 6.69
N GLU A 164 27.03 2.50 6.94
CA GLU A 164 27.65 1.19 6.67
C GLU A 164 26.94 0.00 7.37
N ARG A 165 26.16 0.28 8.42
CA ARG A 165 25.39 -0.72 9.19
C ARG A 165 23.89 -0.50 9.10
N GLY A 166 23.38 -0.12 7.92
CA GLY A 166 21.98 0.26 7.73
C GLY A 166 20.96 -0.69 8.34
N SER A 167 21.07 -2.00 8.12
CA SER A 167 20.13 -2.98 8.71
C SER A 167 20.13 -2.98 10.25
N TYR A 168 21.28 -2.77 10.90
CA TYR A 168 21.38 -2.65 12.35
C TYR A 168 20.69 -1.37 12.84
N PHE A 169 20.93 -0.25 12.17
CA PHE A 169 20.31 1.03 12.51
C PHE A 169 18.80 1.02 12.27
N PHE A 170 18.34 0.41 11.17
CA PHE A 170 16.92 0.22 10.88
C PHE A 170 16.24 -0.60 11.99
N LYS A 171 16.80 -1.76 12.36
CA LYS A 171 16.27 -2.59 13.47
C LYS A 171 16.27 -1.85 14.81
N LYS A 172 17.30 -1.05 15.08
CA LYS A 172 17.40 -0.22 16.28
C LYS A 172 16.34 0.90 16.29
N GLY A 173 16.07 1.51 15.14
CA GLY A 173 15.03 2.51 14.95
C GLY A 173 13.62 1.93 15.13
N LEU A 174 13.33 0.76 14.55
CA LEU A 174 12.06 0.05 14.76
C LEU A 174 11.78 -0.21 16.24
N ASN A 175 12.77 -0.73 16.97
CA ASN A 175 12.65 -0.94 18.41
C ASN A 175 12.43 0.37 19.17
N THR A 176 13.01 1.47 18.68
CA THR A 176 12.80 2.80 19.26
C THR A 176 11.35 3.24 19.07
N ILE A 177 10.78 3.09 17.86
CA ILE A 177 9.36 3.38 17.58
C ILE A 177 8.45 2.59 18.52
N ILE A 178 8.70 1.28 18.70
CA ILE A 178 7.93 0.41 19.61
C ILE A 178 8.01 0.93 21.06
N LYS A 179 9.22 1.26 21.54
CA LYS A 179 9.42 1.75 22.91
C LYS A 179 8.72 3.09 23.15
N VAL A 180 8.80 4.03 22.19
CA VAL A 180 8.07 5.31 22.25
C VAL A 180 6.57 5.03 22.36
N ALA A 181 6.03 4.16 21.49
CA ALA A 181 4.61 3.84 21.49
C ALA A 181 4.14 3.17 22.79
N LYS A 182 5.03 2.48 23.51
CA LYS A 182 4.74 1.86 24.82
C LYS A 182 5.01 2.78 26.03
N ASN A 183 5.40 4.05 25.82
CA ASN A 183 5.87 4.96 26.88
C ASN A 183 7.06 4.40 27.68
N GLU A 184 7.88 3.54 27.08
CA GLU A 184 9.07 3.00 27.75
C GLU A 184 10.19 4.04 27.77
N ARG A 185 10.96 4.07 28.85
CA ARG A 185 12.14 4.93 28.95
C ARG A 185 13.18 4.46 27.95
N ILE A 186 13.53 5.31 26.99
CA ILE A 186 14.50 4.99 25.94
C ILE A 186 15.89 5.42 26.43
N PRO A 187 16.85 4.49 26.61
CA PRO A 187 18.24 4.88 26.75
C PRO A 187 18.67 5.45 25.40
N ASN A 188 18.80 6.79 25.32
CA ASN A 188 19.08 7.58 24.12
C ASN A 188 20.12 6.88 23.22
N PRO A 189 19.71 6.13 22.17
CA PRO A 189 20.64 5.27 21.44
C PRO A 189 21.37 6.01 20.32
N PHE A 190 21.06 7.30 20.14
CA PHE A 190 21.40 8.07 18.95
C PHE A 190 21.89 9.48 19.27
N GLY A 191 22.11 9.83 20.54
CA GLY A 191 22.66 11.12 20.99
C GLY A 191 21.72 12.32 20.79
N THR A 192 20.92 12.30 19.73
CA THR A 192 20.00 13.34 19.26
C THR A 192 18.91 12.70 18.40
N LEU A 193 18.15 11.74 18.95
CA LEU A 193 16.73 11.70 18.58
C LEU A 193 16.03 12.79 19.39
N LYS A 194 16.41 14.05 19.16
CA LYS A 194 15.57 15.18 19.53
C LYS A 194 14.26 15.02 18.77
N ASN A 195 13.24 15.80 19.13
CA ASN A 195 11.98 15.88 18.36
C ASN A 195 12.19 15.93 16.83
N ASP A 196 13.38 16.34 16.37
CA ASP A 196 13.91 16.22 15.01
C ASP A 196 13.81 14.83 14.33
N PHE A 197 13.64 13.70 15.04
CA PHE A 197 13.35 12.42 14.35
C PHE A 197 11.89 12.27 13.95
N PHE A 198 11.00 12.91 14.70
CA PHE A 198 9.55 12.92 14.42
C PHE A 198 9.14 14.16 13.62
N LEU A 199 9.94 15.23 13.71
CA LEU A 199 9.70 16.56 13.17
C LEU A 199 11.04 17.25 12.92
N SER A 200 11.91 16.63 12.11
CA SER A 200 13.07 17.33 11.58
C SER A 200 12.49 18.56 10.90
N GLY A 201 12.81 19.77 11.36
CA GLY A 201 12.27 20.99 10.74
C GLY A 201 12.62 21.15 9.25
N LYS A 202 13.35 20.19 8.66
CA LYS A 202 13.58 20.03 7.23
C LYS A 202 12.44 19.24 6.61
N GLN A 203 11.90 19.76 5.52
CA GLN A 203 10.94 19.04 4.71
C GLN A 203 11.54 17.72 4.21
N THR A 204 10.86 16.61 4.46
CA THR A 204 11.24 15.30 3.92
C THR A 204 10.41 15.00 2.67
N PRO A 205 10.92 14.18 1.72
CA PRO A 205 10.12 13.72 0.58
C PRO A 205 8.85 12.95 0.97
N TYR A 206 8.74 12.56 2.25
CA TYR A 206 7.66 11.77 2.83
C TYR A 206 6.65 12.59 3.64
N ASP A 207 6.86 13.91 3.81
CA ASP A 207 5.95 14.77 4.59
C ASP A 207 4.51 14.74 4.06
N PHE A 208 4.31 14.40 2.78
CA PHE A 208 2.97 14.22 2.20
C PHE A 208 2.14 13.13 2.93
N LEU A 209 2.78 12.17 3.60
CA LEU A 209 2.12 11.15 4.42
C LEU A 209 1.49 11.73 5.68
N LEU A 210 1.97 12.88 6.16
CA LEU A 210 1.40 13.59 7.30
C LEU A 210 0.24 14.51 6.91
N SER A 211 -0.17 14.50 5.63
CA SER A 211 -1.29 15.29 5.14
C SER A 211 -2.62 14.73 5.65
N ASN A 212 -3.40 15.55 6.36
CA ASN A 212 -4.77 15.20 6.78
C ASN A 212 -5.64 14.77 5.59
N PHE A 213 -5.44 15.40 4.43
CA PHE A 213 -6.16 15.05 3.21
C PHE A 213 -5.88 13.60 2.77
N LEU A 214 -4.61 13.15 2.86
CA LEU A 214 -4.26 11.79 2.49
C LEU A 214 -4.77 10.78 3.53
N GLU A 215 -4.74 11.14 4.81
CA GLU A 215 -5.32 10.34 5.90
C GLU A 215 -6.81 10.11 5.66
N GLU A 216 -7.58 11.15 5.33
CA GLU A 216 -9.01 11.03 5.00
C GLU A 216 -9.25 10.18 3.74
N LEU A 217 -8.35 10.25 2.75
CA LEU A 217 -8.55 9.58 1.47
C LEU A 217 -8.23 8.08 1.52
N ILE A 218 -7.16 7.68 2.20
CA ILE A 218 -6.65 6.30 2.16
C ILE A 218 -6.29 5.70 3.52
N GLY A 219 -6.33 6.47 4.61
CA GLY A 219 -5.93 6.00 5.95
C GLY A 219 -6.71 4.76 6.38
N GLU A 220 -8.04 4.81 6.29
CA GLU A 220 -8.94 3.70 6.60
C GLU A 220 -8.69 2.49 5.68
N THR A 221 -8.56 2.73 4.36
CA THR A 221 -8.26 1.65 3.40
C THR A 221 -6.94 0.94 3.69
N LEU A 222 -5.89 1.68 4.06
CA LEU A 222 -4.60 1.08 4.44
C LEU A 222 -4.69 0.32 5.76
N GLY A 223 -5.48 0.81 6.72
CA GLY A 223 -5.81 0.13 7.97
C GLY A 223 -6.47 -1.23 7.72
N GLU A 224 -7.57 -1.24 6.96
CA GLU A 224 -8.29 -2.47 6.61
C GLU A 224 -7.41 -3.47 5.86
N LEU A 225 -6.57 -3.00 4.93
CA LEU A 225 -5.64 -3.87 4.19
C LEU A 225 -4.63 -4.52 5.13
N LEU A 226 -4.12 -3.78 6.11
CA LEU A 226 -3.19 -4.32 7.09
C LEU A 226 -3.86 -5.37 7.98
N GLU A 227 -5.07 -5.10 8.45
CA GLU A 227 -5.84 -6.05 9.26
C GLU A 227 -6.13 -7.35 8.52
N LYS A 228 -6.59 -7.27 7.25
CA LYS A 228 -6.81 -8.45 6.40
C LYS A 228 -5.55 -9.29 6.21
N GLU A 229 -4.39 -8.65 6.05
CA GLU A 229 -3.11 -9.36 5.91
C GLU A 229 -2.70 -10.05 7.22
N ILE A 230 -3.01 -9.44 8.37
CA ILE A 230 -2.76 -10.04 9.68
C ILE A 230 -3.70 -11.21 9.94
N GLU A 231 -4.99 -11.07 9.62
CA GLU A 231 -5.98 -12.14 9.71
C GLU A 231 -5.57 -13.35 8.86
N LYS A 232 -5.09 -13.10 7.63
CA LYS A 232 -4.56 -14.15 6.76
C LYS A 232 -3.39 -14.88 7.41
N LEU A 233 -2.42 -14.16 7.96
CA LEU A 233 -1.27 -14.79 8.64
C LEU A 233 -1.70 -15.58 9.87
N VAL A 234 -2.64 -15.07 10.67
CA VAL A 234 -3.18 -15.78 11.84
C VAL A 234 -3.94 -17.04 11.42
N ALA A 235 -4.69 -16.98 10.31
CA ALA A 235 -5.36 -18.14 9.75
C ALA A 235 -4.36 -19.20 9.26
N GLU A 236 -3.27 -18.79 8.60
CA GLU A 236 -2.18 -19.68 8.19
C GLU A 236 -1.44 -20.30 9.38
N GLU A 237 -1.16 -19.53 10.43
CA GLU A 237 -0.57 -20.01 11.68
C GLU A 237 -1.47 -21.06 12.35
N LYS A 238 -2.77 -20.78 12.49
CA LYS A 238 -3.76 -21.72 13.02
C LYS A 238 -3.92 -22.97 12.15
N ALA A 239 -3.90 -22.82 10.83
CA ALA A 239 -3.97 -23.95 9.91
C ALA A 239 -2.78 -24.90 10.09
N LYS A 240 -1.55 -24.35 10.23
CA LYS A 240 -0.35 -25.15 10.53
C LYS A 240 -0.43 -25.83 11.89
N GLU A 241 -0.96 -25.15 12.91
CA GLU A 241 -1.17 -25.74 14.24
C GLU A 241 -2.17 -26.92 14.18
N ILE A 242 -3.29 -26.73 13.48
CA ILE A 242 -4.31 -27.77 13.27
C ILE A 242 -3.72 -28.92 12.46
N GLU A 243 -2.98 -28.65 11.38
CA GLU A 243 -2.31 -29.67 10.58
C GLU A 243 -1.33 -30.50 11.45
N GLY A 244 -0.56 -29.83 12.31
CA GLY A 244 0.31 -30.48 13.29
C GLY A 244 -0.47 -31.35 14.28
N LYS A 245 -1.59 -30.85 14.83
CA LYS A 245 -2.49 -31.63 15.72
C LYS A 245 -3.04 -32.85 14.99
N VAL A 246 -3.57 -32.69 13.76
CA VAL A 246 -4.13 -33.77 12.95
C VAL A 246 -3.08 -34.83 12.63
N LYS A 247 -1.84 -34.42 12.31
CA LYS A 247 -0.74 -35.36 12.06
C LYS A 247 -0.45 -36.22 13.30
N LYS A 248 -0.35 -35.61 14.48
CA LYS A 248 -0.15 -36.34 15.74
C LYS A 248 -1.35 -37.23 16.09
N LEU A 249 -2.58 -36.77 15.87
CA LEU A 249 -3.76 -37.60 16.10
C LEU A 249 -3.79 -38.81 15.16
N LYS A 250 -3.43 -38.67 13.88
CA LYS A 250 -3.30 -39.80 12.96
C LYS A 250 -2.25 -40.82 13.41
N GLU A 251 -1.12 -40.33 13.91
CA GLU A 251 -0.07 -41.17 14.49
C GLU A 251 -0.58 -41.96 15.69
N ILE A 252 -1.29 -41.30 16.62
CA ILE A 252 -1.91 -41.94 17.79
C ILE A 252 -2.99 -42.95 17.38
N VAL A 253 -3.85 -42.62 16.41
CA VAL A 253 -4.86 -43.56 15.90
C VAL A 253 -4.19 -44.81 15.32
N SER A 254 -3.15 -44.64 14.50
CA SER A 254 -2.40 -45.76 13.94
C SER A 254 -1.72 -46.58 15.03
N TRP A 255 -1.12 -45.93 16.03
CA TRP A 255 -0.51 -46.58 17.18
C TRP A 255 -1.53 -47.38 17.99
N PHE A 256 -2.69 -46.77 18.27
CA PHE A 256 -3.77 -47.37 19.03
C PHE A 256 -4.26 -48.66 18.36
N GLU A 257 -4.34 -48.70 17.03
CA GLU A 257 -4.72 -49.92 16.31
C GLU A 257 -3.71 -51.06 16.47
N THR A 258 -2.44 -50.78 16.77
CA THR A 258 -1.42 -51.80 17.06
C THR A 258 -1.47 -52.38 18.47
N LEU A 259 -2.34 -51.84 19.35
CA LEU A 259 -2.48 -52.32 20.72
C LEU A 259 -3.24 -53.66 20.77
N PRO A 260 -2.96 -54.52 21.77
CA PRO A 260 -3.73 -55.74 22.04
C PRO A 260 -5.24 -55.50 22.12
N TYR A 261 -6.02 -56.50 21.69
CA TYR A 261 -7.48 -56.40 21.57
C TYR A 261 -8.15 -56.03 22.90
N GLU A 262 -7.68 -56.61 24.00
CA GLU A 262 -8.21 -56.40 25.34
C GLU A 262 -8.09 -54.93 25.77
N ILE A 263 -6.96 -54.29 25.48
CA ILE A 263 -6.73 -52.87 25.79
C ILE A 263 -7.64 -51.99 24.94
N LYS A 264 -7.78 -52.30 23.64
CA LYS A 264 -8.66 -51.55 22.74
C LYS A 264 -10.13 -51.64 23.17
N GLN A 265 -10.59 -52.81 23.63
CA GLN A 265 -11.94 -53.00 24.15
C GLN A 265 -12.17 -52.18 25.42
N ILE A 266 -11.26 -52.25 26.40
CA ILE A 266 -11.38 -51.47 27.64
C ILE A 266 -11.42 -49.96 27.33
N ALA A 267 -10.56 -49.48 26.43
CA ALA A 267 -10.55 -48.07 26.04
C ALA A 267 -11.88 -47.65 25.39
N LYS A 268 -12.47 -48.48 24.52
CA LYS A 268 -13.77 -48.21 23.90
C LYS A 268 -14.92 -48.21 24.91
N GLU A 269 -14.96 -49.22 25.79
CA GLU A 269 -15.96 -49.34 26.85
C GLU A 269 -15.91 -48.18 27.86
N VAL A 270 -14.70 -47.75 28.23
CA VAL A 270 -14.51 -46.72 29.27
C VAL A 270 -14.60 -45.31 28.69
N ILE A 271 -13.91 -45.02 27.58
CA ILE A 271 -13.76 -43.66 27.05
C ILE A 271 -14.84 -43.34 26.02
N SER A 272 -14.81 -43.98 24.85
CA SER A 272 -15.71 -43.73 23.71
C SER A 272 -15.55 -44.84 22.66
N ASP A 273 -16.64 -45.23 22.00
CA ASP A 273 -16.58 -46.13 20.84
C ASP A 273 -15.84 -45.51 19.63
N ASN A 274 -15.68 -44.17 19.61
CA ASN A 274 -14.96 -43.45 18.58
C ASN A 274 -13.45 -43.39 18.88
N VAL A 275 -12.64 -44.03 18.03
CA VAL A 275 -11.17 -44.10 18.16
C VAL A 275 -10.53 -42.72 18.14
N LEU A 276 -11.12 -41.75 17.45
CA LEU A 276 -10.59 -40.38 17.43
C LEU A 276 -10.66 -39.72 18.82
N ASP A 277 -11.77 -39.92 19.54
CA ASP A 277 -11.95 -39.37 20.88
C ASP A 277 -10.92 -39.99 21.84
N ILE A 278 -10.69 -41.30 21.73
CA ILE A 278 -9.64 -42.01 22.48
C ILE A 278 -8.27 -41.40 22.16
N ALA A 279 -7.96 -41.21 20.89
CA ALA A 279 -6.70 -40.62 20.45
C ALA A 279 -6.51 -39.18 20.97
N GLU A 280 -7.58 -38.39 21.07
CA GLU A 280 -7.51 -37.05 21.67
C GLU A 280 -7.19 -37.10 23.17
N LYS A 281 -7.72 -38.09 23.92
CA LYS A 281 -7.38 -38.26 25.34
C LYS A 281 -5.92 -38.64 25.53
N PHE A 282 -5.42 -39.59 24.75
CA PHE A 282 -3.99 -39.93 24.75
C PHE A 282 -3.12 -38.74 24.35
N TYR A 283 -3.52 -37.99 23.32
CA TYR A 283 -2.79 -36.79 22.91
C TYR A 283 -2.67 -35.76 24.05
N LYS A 284 -3.76 -35.55 24.80
CA LYS A 284 -3.78 -34.63 25.93
C LYS A 284 -2.85 -35.10 27.05
N ASP A 285 -2.95 -36.37 27.44
CA ASP A 285 -2.12 -36.95 28.50
C ASP A 285 -0.63 -36.95 28.13
N MET A 286 -0.30 -37.36 26.89
CA MET A 286 1.07 -37.29 26.38
C MET A 286 1.66 -35.88 26.43
N LYS A 287 0.84 -34.85 26.17
CA LYS A 287 1.26 -33.44 26.22
C LYS A 287 1.47 -32.95 27.65
N GLU A 288 0.68 -33.43 28.61
CA GLU A 288 0.76 -33.05 30.02
C GLU A 288 1.90 -33.78 30.75
N CYS A 289 2.05 -35.08 30.51
CA CYS A 289 2.99 -35.95 31.21
C CYS A 289 4.33 -36.15 30.47
N ASN A 290 4.47 -35.63 29.25
CA ASN A 290 5.68 -35.64 28.42
C ASN A 290 6.29 -37.06 28.23
N TYR A 291 5.45 -38.03 27.85
CA TYR A 291 5.88 -39.39 27.49
C TYR A 291 5.63 -39.71 26.01
N SER A 292 6.32 -40.73 25.51
CA SER A 292 6.28 -41.24 24.13
C SER A 292 5.26 -42.36 23.93
N LEU A 293 4.89 -42.63 22.68
CA LEU A 293 3.97 -43.71 22.33
C LEU A 293 4.48 -45.10 22.77
N ASP A 294 5.80 -45.30 22.79
CA ASP A 294 6.42 -46.55 23.21
C ASP A 294 6.34 -46.73 24.73
N GLU A 295 6.56 -45.67 25.51
CA GLU A 295 6.38 -45.68 26.96
C GLU A 295 4.92 -45.95 27.34
N ALA A 296 3.98 -45.31 26.63
CA ALA A 296 2.56 -45.56 26.79
C ALA A 296 2.20 -47.03 26.50
N LYS A 297 2.73 -47.58 25.41
CA LYS A 297 2.51 -48.97 25.03
C LYS A 297 3.07 -49.94 26.06
N ALA A 298 4.27 -49.68 26.58
CA ALA A 298 4.89 -50.49 27.62
C ALA A 298 4.05 -50.49 28.90
N PHE A 299 3.55 -49.32 29.33
CA PHE A 299 2.66 -49.21 30.48
C PHE A 299 1.34 -49.98 30.27
N LEU A 300 0.70 -49.78 29.12
CA LEU A 300 -0.57 -50.42 28.81
C LEU A 300 -0.46 -51.95 28.71
N THR A 301 0.66 -52.48 28.21
CA THR A 301 0.85 -53.93 28.03
C THR A 301 1.32 -54.64 29.30
N SER A 302 1.94 -53.93 30.24
CA SER A 302 2.41 -54.49 31.51
C SER A 302 1.41 -54.32 32.66
N SER A 303 0.38 -53.49 32.49
CA SER A 303 -0.58 -53.20 33.55
C SER A 303 -1.65 -54.29 33.68
N PRO A 304 -2.02 -54.71 34.91
CA PRO A 304 -3.17 -55.57 35.14
C PRO A 304 -4.47 -54.84 34.76
N ARG A 305 -5.52 -55.61 34.48
CA ARG A 305 -6.82 -55.10 33.98
C ARG A 305 -7.38 -53.96 34.83
N ASP A 306 -7.34 -54.07 36.15
CA ASP A 306 -7.91 -53.05 37.05
C ASP A 306 -7.18 -51.70 36.93
N ASN A 307 -5.86 -51.72 36.77
CA ASN A 307 -5.06 -50.51 36.56
C ASN A 307 -5.35 -49.88 35.19
N LEU A 308 -5.58 -50.70 34.16
CA LEU A 308 -5.98 -50.20 32.84
C LEU A 308 -7.33 -49.49 32.89
N VAL A 309 -8.33 -50.08 33.56
CA VAL A 309 -9.65 -49.45 33.71
C VAL A 309 -9.52 -48.10 34.43
N ASN A 310 -8.78 -48.06 35.53
CA ASN A 310 -8.54 -46.82 36.28
C ASN A 310 -7.84 -45.75 35.43
N TYR A 311 -6.83 -46.15 34.65
CA TYR A 311 -6.12 -45.23 33.75
C TYR A 311 -7.02 -44.72 32.61
N MET A 312 -7.84 -45.58 32.00
CA MET A 312 -8.79 -45.15 30.97
C MET A 312 -9.89 -44.24 31.55
N GLN A 313 -10.30 -44.45 32.80
CA GLN A 313 -11.22 -43.54 33.50
C GLN A 313 -10.57 -42.18 33.76
N TYR A 314 -9.28 -42.16 34.13
CA TYR A 314 -8.50 -40.93 34.21
C TYR A 314 -8.46 -40.21 32.86
N LEU A 315 -8.10 -40.91 31.78
CA LEU A 315 -8.09 -40.36 30.42
C LEU A 315 -9.46 -39.82 30.00
N LYS A 316 -10.57 -40.45 30.43
CA LYS A 316 -11.92 -39.93 30.16
C LYS A 316 -12.18 -38.57 30.82
N SER A 317 -11.61 -38.35 32.00
CA SER A 317 -11.87 -37.18 32.86
C SER A 317 -11.06 -35.93 32.51
N ILE A 318 -9.95 -36.07 31.80
CA ILE A 318 -9.16 -34.95 31.25
C ILE A 318 -9.78 -34.43 29.96
#